data_AF-A0A970FPR3-F1
#
_entry.id   AF-A0A970FPR3-F1
#
_cell.length_a   1.000
_cell.length_b   1.000
_cell.length_c   1.000
_cell.angle_alpha   90.00
_cell.angle_beta   90.00
_cell.angle_gamma   90.00
#
_symmetry.space_group_name_H-M   'P 1'
#
loop_
_entity.id
_entity.type
_entity.pdbx_description
1 polymer ?
#
loop_
_entity_poly.entity_id
_entity_poly.type
_entity_poly.pdbx_seq_one_letter_code
_entity_poly.pdbx_strand_id
1 'polypeptide(L)'
;GYPLLINCDAILIQNLTFDWDWDTKKLATLAVVQNVAEDHSYVDFIFPYGNEISPEDQWLTMNQFDPVTLTPGLEGGKEFWQDALTFLKTEQLADNELRVYHNGALHRLQDGEHYLVRHHMYSGNVFNVNQCANISFRQITIYSAAGMGFYLYHGTSHYQISDCKIINRPGTNRFITTTADAIHCSNTNGFGWIENCEISGMGDDCINIHNGISVVQELVSSKACLANNAALFEIGDMVQFRTSDFIDIGFSSRIMKISPVTDTTSRMVFADDLPDEITGGAILSNTKYNADHYVIRGNYFHENRARGLLLRTGWGLVEHNRFFRTQGAAILIQVDVAKDWNEGTGLENIDVVNNVFDQCNVNDWSALIDFSVNIPGGAARYPIFKNLAFKNNQFINFPSRAFHLVSSENLTIVDNIFINDRPRTEESADRETIWIERSRLITISDNKNVKSALIKEPLRVFLLDDASAEGLVIKNNELVSAIEQR
;
A
#
# COMPACT_ATOMS: atom_id res chain seq x y z
N GLY A 1 15.30 16.30 15.90
CA GLY A 1 15.58 16.10 14.47
C GLY A 1 15.82 14.63 14.26
N TYR A 2 15.28 14.07 13.18
CA TYR A 2 15.42 12.65 12.87
C TYR A 2 16.70 12.38 12.09
N PRO A 3 17.30 11.18 12.21
CA PRO A 3 18.40 10.76 11.36
C PRO A 3 18.15 11.05 9.86
N LEU A 4 19.03 11.87 9.29
CA LEU A 4 19.05 12.23 7.87
C LEU A 4 20.41 11.84 7.29
N LEU A 5 20.40 10.89 6.36
CA LEU A 5 21.58 10.41 5.64
C LEU A 5 21.49 10.93 4.21
N ILE A 6 22.50 11.69 3.77
CA ILE A 6 22.57 12.27 2.43
C ILE A 6 23.95 11.95 1.85
N ASN A 7 24.00 11.41 0.62
CA ASN A 7 25.25 11.15 -0.10
C ASN A 7 26.26 10.32 0.71
N CYS A 8 25.75 9.35 1.48
CA CYS A 8 26.55 8.47 2.29
C CYS A 8 26.82 7.14 1.59
N ASP A 9 27.95 6.53 1.88
CA ASP A 9 28.31 5.20 1.38
C ASP A 9 28.88 4.35 2.52
N ALA A 10 28.58 3.05 2.50
CA ALA A 10 29.08 2.04 3.43
C ALA A 10 28.78 2.34 4.92
N ILE A 11 27.48 2.42 5.27
CA ILE A 11 27.04 2.66 6.65
C ILE A 11 26.30 1.44 7.22
N LEU A 12 26.64 1.08 8.46
CA LEU A 12 25.87 0.16 9.29
C LEU A 12 25.29 0.90 10.50
N ILE A 13 23.97 0.87 10.65
CA ILE A 13 23.24 1.36 11.83
C ILE A 13 22.60 0.16 12.51
N GLN A 14 22.90 -0.06 13.80
CA GLN A 14 22.41 -1.24 14.49
C GLN A 14 22.19 -1.05 15.98
N ASN A 15 21.35 -1.91 16.56
CA ASN A 15 21.11 -2.02 18.01
C ASN A 15 20.54 -0.72 18.63
N LEU A 16 19.60 -0.09 17.94
CA LEU A 16 18.95 1.13 18.41
C LEU A 16 17.46 0.89 18.66
N THR A 17 16.91 1.68 19.58
CA THR A 17 15.48 1.73 19.84
C THR A 17 15.00 3.17 19.69
N PHE A 18 13.95 3.35 18.90
CA PHE A 18 13.29 4.63 18.68
C PHE A 18 11.88 4.59 19.22
N ASP A 19 11.48 5.67 19.88
CA ASP A 19 10.13 5.87 20.37
C ASP A 19 9.81 7.37 20.32
N TRP A 20 8.55 7.69 20.12
CA TRP A 20 8.07 9.06 20.11
C TRP A 20 7.87 9.58 21.54
N ASP A 21 8.01 10.88 21.72
CA ASP A 21 7.67 11.53 22.99
C ASP A 21 6.16 11.75 23.07
N TRP A 22 5.45 10.73 23.53
CA TRP A 22 4.00 10.72 23.70
C TRP A 22 3.49 11.68 24.77
N ASP A 23 4.34 12.07 25.73
CA ASP A 23 3.97 12.99 26.80
C ASP A 23 3.92 14.43 26.28
N THR A 24 4.77 14.75 25.29
CA THR A 24 4.78 16.05 24.62
C THR A 24 3.72 16.15 23.52
N LYS A 25 3.57 15.12 22.67
CA LYS A 25 2.58 15.08 21.59
C LYS A 25 2.04 13.67 21.38
N LYS A 26 0.76 13.44 21.64
CA LYS A 26 0.11 12.15 21.39
C LYS A 26 -0.07 11.92 19.88
N LEU A 27 0.33 10.77 19.38
CA LEU A 27 0.18 10.45 17.95
C LEU A 27 -1.25 10.03 17.60
N ALA A 28 -1.86 9.25 18.49
CA ALA A 28 -3.22 8.75 18.31
C ALA A 28 -3.88 8.43 19.66
N THR A 29 -5.20 8.41 19.69
CA THR A 29 -5.98 7.94 20.85
C THR A 29 -7.03 6.95 20.39
N LEU A 30 -7.30 5.95 21.24
CA LEU A 30 -8.45 5.07 21.03
C LEU A 30 -9.70 5.79 21.54
N ALA A 31 -10.70 5.93 20.69
CA ALA A 31 -12.01 6.48 20.98
C ALA A 31 -13.07 5.40 20.85
N VAL A 32 -14.06 5.40 21.73
CA VAL A 32 -15.23 4.52 21.66
C VAL A 32 -16.47 5.40 21.52
N VAL A 33 -17.31 5.09 20.53
CA VAL A 33 -18.60 5.74 20.36
C VAL A 33 -19.50 5.33 21.51
N GLN A 34 -19.91 6.30 22.33
CA GLN A 34 -20.71 6.04 23.53
C GLN A 34 -22.19 6.31 23.32
N ASN A 35 -22.53 7.38 22.59
CA ASN A 35 -23.90 7.79 22.35
C ASN A 35 -24.00 8.60 21.05
N VAL A 36 -24.66 8.05 20.05
CA VAL A 36 -25.10 8.76 18.85
C VAL A 36 -26.49 9.34 19.10
N ALA A 37 -26.63 10.67 18.98
CA ALA A 37 -27.92 11.34 19.19
C ALA A 37 -29.00 10.77 18.26
N GLU A 38 -30.25 10.66 18.73
CA GLU A 38 -31.38 10.12 17.94
C GLU A 38 -31.61 10.89 16.62
N ASP A 39 -31.35 12.20 16.62
CA ASP A 39 -31.43 13.06 15.43
C ASP A 39 -30.12 13.15 14.64
N HIS A 40 -29.10 12.40 15.06
CA HIS A 40 -27.74 12.39 14.55
C HIS A 40 -27.03 13.76 14.56
N SER A 41 -27.44 14.67 15.44
CA SER A 41 -26.83 16.02 15.56
C SER A 41 -25.47 16.03 16.24
N TYR A 42 -25.19 15.04 17.09
CA TYR A 42 -23.91 14.86 17.77
C TYR A 42 -23.58 13.39 18.04
N VAL A 43 -22.31 13.15 18.34
CA VAL A 43 -21.79 11.87 18.84
C VAL A 43 -20.95 12.12 20.09
N ASP A 44 -21.20 11.36 21.15
CA ASP A 44 -20.36 11.33 22.34
C ASP A 44 -19.30 10.23 22.20
N PHE A 45 -18.04 10.58 22.47
CA PHE A 45 -16.89 9.68 22.45
C PHE A 45 -16.27 9.60 23.84
N ILE A 46 -15.98 8.37 24.28
CA ILE A 46 -15.15 8.11 25.46
C ILE A 46 -13.77 7.62 25.04
N PHE A 47 -12.75 8.11 25.73
CA PHE A 47 -11.35 7.80 25.50
C PHE A 47 -10.85 6.92 26.65
N PRO A 48 -10.95 5.58 26.52
CA PRO A 48 -10.53 4.67 27.58
C PRO A 48 -9.02 4.73 27.81
N TYR A 49 -8.57 4.04 28.86
CA TYR A 49 -7.15 3.80 29.15
C TYR A 49 -6.33 5.02 29.61
N GLY A 50 -6.99 6.02 30.20
CA GLY A 50 -6.32 7.21 30.75
C GLY A 50 -5.87 8.21 29.69
N ASN A 51 -6.46 8.13 28.49
CA ASN A 51 -6.18 9.06 27.41
C ASN A 51 -6.96 10.36 27.63
N GLU A 52 -6.34 11.34 28.31
CA GLU A 52 -6.86 12.71 28.33
C GLU A 52 -6.94 13.25 26.89
N ILE A 53 -8.03 13.94 26.57
CA ILE A 53 -8.27 14.55 25.25
C ILE A 53 -8.84 15.95 25.45
N SER A 54 -8.50 16.87 24.55
CA SER A 54 -8.99 18.25 24.51
C SER A 54 -9.95 18.44 23.33
N PRO A 55 -10.93 19.36 23.40
CA PRO A 55 -11.76 19.74 22.27
C PRO A 55 -10.95 20.42 21.15
N GLU A 56 -9.72 20.87 21.46
CA GLU A 56 -8.78 21.49 20.52
C GLU A 56 -7.88 20.47 19.80
N ASP A 57 -7.87 19.20 20.23
CA ASP A 57 -7.04 18.18 19.59
C ASP A 57 -7.48 17.95 18.15
N GLN A 58 -6.51 17.87 17.23
CA GLN A 58 -6.78 17.67 15.82
C GLN A 58 -7.15 16.22 15.53
N TRP A 59 -8.17 15.98 14.71
CA TRP A 59 -8.55 14.65 14.23
C TRP A 59 -8.21 14.57 12.74
N LEU A 60 -7.11 13.90 12.42
CA LEU A 60 -6.70 13.72 11.02
C LEU A 60 -7.43 12.54 10.38
N THR A 61 -7.58 11.45 11.13
CA THR A 61 -8.32 10.28 10.66
C THR A 61 -9.01 9.58 11.81
N MET A 62 -10.06 8.83 11.49
CA MET A 62 -10.63 7.80 12.37
C MET A 62 -10.63 6.48 11.63
N ASN A 63 -9.91 5.50 12.15
CA ASN A 63 -9.82 4.16 11.57
C ASN A 63 -10.49 3.18 12.51
N GLN A 64 -11.51 2.46 12.03
CA GLN A 64 -12.25 1.54 12.89
C GLN A 64 -11.37 0.37 13.32
N PHE A 65 -11.43 0.05 14.61
CA PHE A 65 -10.70 -1.03 15.24
C PHE A 65 -11.66 -2.16 15.61
N ASP A 66 -11.16 -3.39 15.52
CA ASP A 66 -11.83 -4.55 16.09
C ASP A 66 -12.00 -4.34 17.60
N PRO A 67 -13.22 -4.35 18.15
CA PRO A 67 -13.45 -4.05 19.56
C PRO A 67 -12.95 -5.14 20.51
N VAL A 68 -12.65 -6.35 20.01
CA VAL A 68 -12.14 -7.48 20.80
C VAL A 68 -10.62 -7.48 20.82
N THR A 69 -9.99 -7.36 19.65
CA THR A 69 -8.53 -7.45 19.55
C THR A 69 -7.83 -6.08 19.64
N LEU A 70 -8.58 -4.98 19.50
CA LEU A 70 -8.06 -3.61 19.44
C LEU A 70 -6.98 -3.45 18.35
N THR A 71 -7.24 -4.04 17.19
CA THR A 71 -6.38 -3.99 16.00
C THR A 71 -7.09 -3.29 14.85
N PRO A 72 -6.35 -2.75 13.86
CA PRO A 72 -6.94 -2.09 12.70
C PRO A 72 -7.89 -3.02 11.92
N GLY A 73 -9.07 -2.50 11.59
CA GLY A 73 -9.96 -3.11 10.63
C GLY A 73 -10.83 -4.26 11.14
N LEU A 74 -11.96 -4.42 10.44
CA LEU A 74 -12.95 -5.46 10.60
C LEU A 74 -13.86 -5.48 9.35
N GLU A 75 -14.67 -6.52 9.24
CA GLU A 75 -15.68 -6.64 8.19
C GLU A 75 -16.62 -5.42 8.17
N GLY A 76 -16.77 -4.79 7.00
CA GLY A 76 -17.59 -3.59 6.84
C GLY A 76 -17.05 -2.33 7.55
N GLY A 77 -15.81 -2.39 8.06
CA GLY A 77 -15.22 -1.32 8.85
C GLY A 77 -15.14 0.02 8.09
N LYS A 78 -15.36 1.11 8.82
CA LYS A 78 -15.49 2.48 8.32
C LYS A 78 -14.19 3.24 8.54
N GLU A 79 -13.75 4.00 7.55
CA GLU A 79 -12.64 4.94 7.69
C GLU A 79 -13.09 6.37 7.39
N PHE A 80 -12.56 7.32 8.15
CA PHE A 80 -12.81 8.74 7.97
C PHE A 80 -11.48 9.46 7.86
N TRP A 81 -11.37 10.32 6.85
CA TRP A 81 -10.20 11.17 6.60
C TRP A 81 -10.51 12.62 6.93
N GLN A 82 -9.47 13.45 7.06
CA GLN A 82 -9.58 14.83 7.51
C GLN A 82 -10.62 15.64 6.73
N ASP A 83 -10.67 15.50 5.40
CA ASP A 83 -11.62 16.22 4.55
C ASP A 83 -13.09 15.82 4.81
N ALA A 84 -13.33 14.62 5.35
CA ALA A 84 -14.65 14.15 5.75
C ALA A 84 -14.98 14.52 7.21
N LEU A 85 -14.00 14.75 8.08
CA LEU A 85 -14.18 15.02 9.51
C LEU A 85 -14.46 16.50 9.78
N THR A 86 -15.63 16.98 9.32
CA THR A 86 -16.05 18.36 9.58
C THR A 86 -16.87 18.47 10.87
N PHE A 87 -16.25 19.01 11.92
CA PHE A 87 -16.88 19.26 13.20
C PHE A 87 -17.40 20.71 13.28
N LEU A 88 -18.65 20.86 13.65
CA LEU A 88 -19.29 22.16 13.87
C LEU A 88 -18.95 22.72 15.25
N LYS A 89 -18.82 21.82 16.25
CA LYS A 89 -18.51 22.15 17.63
C LYS A 89 -18.02 20.88 18.35
N THR A 90 -17.08 21.04 19.27
CA THR A 90 -16.69 19.99 20.22
C THR A 90 -16.84 20.51 21.64
N GLU A 91 -17.44 19.73 22.55
CA GLU A 91 -17.63 20.06 23.96
C GLU A 91 -16.95 19.01 24.84
N GLN A 92 -16.25 19.46 25.89
CA GLN A 92 -15.74 18.55 26.92
C GLN A 92 -16.89 18.17 27.87
N LEU A 93 -17.18 16.89 28.00
CA LEU A 93 -18.18 16.38 28.95
C LEU A 93 -17.53 15.92 30.26
N ALA A 94 -16.33 15.31 30.17
CA ALA A 94 -15.47 14.90 31.28
C ALA A 94 -14.01 14.81 30.79
N ASP A 95 -13.03 14.58 31.66
CA ASP A 95 -11.59 14.55 31.30
C ASP A 95 -11.26 13.58 30.14
N ASN A 96 -12.06 12.52 29.97
CA ASN A 96 -11.91 11.51 28.92
C ASN A 96 -13.17 11.35 28.06
N GLU A 97 -14.02 12.37 27.96
CA GLU A 97 -15.27 12.32 27.21
C GLU A 97 -15.52 13.62 26.43
N LEU A 98 -15.78 13.48 25.12
CA LEU A 98 -16.09 14.58 24.22
C LEU A 98 -17.43 14.38 23.52
N ARG A 99 -18.19 15.47 23.40
CA ARG A 99 -19.32 15.55 22.47
C ARG A 99 -18.91 16.27 21.21
N VAL A 100 -19.11 15.65 20.05
CA VAL A 100 -18.78 16.20 18.73
C VAL A 100 -20.07 16.44 17.94
N TYR A 101 -20.36 17.70 17.64
CA TYR A 101 -21.40 18.10 16.69
C TYR A 101 -20.79 18.15 15.29
N HIS A 102 -21.45 17.57 14.29
CA HIS A 102 -20.88 17.41 12.95
C HIS A 102 -21.91 17.75 11.86
N ASN A 103 -21.42 18.04 10.64
CA ASN A 103 -22.26 18.38 9.48
C ASN A 103 -22.84 17.15 8.75
N GLY A 104 -22.98 16.04 9.47
CA GLY A 104 -23.28 14.72 8.91
C GLY A 104 -22.09 13.79 8.65
N ALA A 105 -20.87 14.26 8.86
CA ALA A 105 -19.64 13.45 8.79
C ALA A 105 -19.72 12.11 9.53
N LEU A 106 -20.40 12.08 10.68
CA LEU A 106 -20.45 10.92 11.59
C LEU A 106 -21.82 10.21 11.61
N HIS A 107 -22.73 10.50 10.66
CA HIS A 107 -24.09 9.89 10.61
C HIS A 107 -24.08 8.35 10.62
N ARG A 108 -23.00 7.74 10.15
CA ARG A 108 -22.87 6.30 10.00
C ARG A 108 -22.33 5.60 11.25
N LEU A 109 -21.96 6.33 12.29
CA LEU A 109 -21.44 5.74 13.53
C LEU A 109 -22.55 5.05 14.33
N GLN A 110 -22.16 4.07 15.13
CA GLN A 110 -23.02 3.33 16.04
C GLN A 110 -22.36 3.19 17.41
N ASP A 111 -23.17 3.14 18.46
CA ASP A 111 -22.70 2.94 19.83
C ASP A 111 -21.88 1.63 19.96
N GLY A 112 -20.78 1.70 20.70
CA GLY A 112 -19.85 0.59 20.93
C GLY A 112 -18.77 0.44 19.86
N GLU A 113 -18.81 1.18 18.75
CA GLU A 113 -17.75 1.16 17.75
C GLU A 113 -16.45 1.77 18.30
N HIS A 114 -15.32 1.11 18.00
CA HIS A 114 -13.99 1.55 18.42
C HIS A 114 -13.24 2.16 17.24
N TYR A 115 -12.59 3.29 17.46
CA TYR A 115 -11.82 4.00 16.46
C TYR A 115 -10.46 4.40 17.02
N LEU A 116 -9.41 4.19 16.25
CA LEU A 116 -8.16 4.89 16.48
C LEU A 116 -8.23 6.25 15.78
N VAL A 117 -8.17 7.32 16.56
CA VAL A 117 -8.09 8.70 16.10
C VAL A 117 -6.62 9.07 15.97
N ARG A 118 -6.15 9.40 14.76
CA ARG A 118 -4.78 9.91 14.57
C ARG A 118 -4.78 11.44 14.68
N HIS A 119 -3.86 11.97 15.47
CA HIS A 119 -3.68 13.41 15.69
C HIS A 119 -2.52 13.98 14.89
N HIS A 120 -1.53 13.14 14.53
CA HIS A 120 -0.36 13.54 13.76
C HIS A 120 0.00 12.50 12.70
N MET A 121 0.21 12.97 11.46
CA MET A 121 0.67 12.16 10.33
C MET A 121 1.76 12.93 9.56
N TYR A 122 2.73 12.21 8.98
CA TYR A 122 3.83 12.75 8.18
C TYR A 122 4.64 13.90 8.82
N SER A 123 4.61 14.03 10.15
CA SER A 123 5.34 15.06 10.90
C SER A 123 6.79 14.66 11.19
N GLY A 124 7.18 13.42 10.86
CA GLY A 124 8.58 13.05 10.69
C GLY A 124 8.85 11.55 10.74
N ASN A 125 9.73 11.12 9.83
CA ASN A 125 10.14 9.73 9.67
C ASN A 125 11.33 9.40 10.58
N VAL A 126 11.48 8.15 11.04
CA VAL A 126 12.63 7.77 11.87
C VAL A 126 13.93 7.88 11.09
N PHE A 127 14.01 7.31 9.88
CA PHE A 127 15.16 7.45 8.99
C PHE A 127 14.75 8.07 7.68
N ASN A 128 15.50 9.10 7.25
CA ASN A 128 15.43 9.66 5.90
C ASN A 128 16.77 9.38 5.21
N VAL A 129 16.76 8.54 4.17
CA VAL A 129 17.94 8.04 3.48
C VAL A 129 17.89 8.48 2.02
N ASN A 130 18.76 9.40 1.65
CA ASN A 130 18.71 10.12 0.39
C ASN A 130 20.04 9.97 -0.37
N GLN A 131 20.01 9.54 -1.63
CA GLN A 131 21.22 9.42 -2.47
C GLN A 131 22.35 8.62 -1.80
N CYS A 132 22.01 7.56 -1.04
CA CYS A 132 23.02 6.75 -0.34
C CYS A 132 23.30 5.42 -1.06
N ALA A 133 24.43 4.80 -0.77
CA ALA A 133 24.74 3.46 -1.24
C ALA A 133 25.27 2.58 -0.10
N ASN A 134 25.07 1.25 -0.20
CA ASN A 134 25.62 0.28 0.75
C ASN A 134 25.26 0.60 2.21
N ILE A 135 23.96 0.69 2.49
CA ILE A 135 23.43 1.06 3.82
C ILE A 135 22.72 -0.14 4.45
N SER A 136 23.08 -0.49 5.68
CA SER A 136 22.44 -1.57 6.43
C SER A 136 21.86 -1.06 7.75
N PHE A 137 20.60 -1.41 7.99
CA PHE A 137 19.91 -1.28 9.26
C PHE A 137 19.74 -2.67 9.87
N ARG A 138 20.20 -2.86 11.11
CA ARG A 138 20.12 -4.16 11.77
C ARG A 138 19.67 -4.08 13.21
N GLN A 139 18.74 -4.92 13.63
CA GLN A 139 18.28 -4.97 15.04
C GLN A 139 17.82 -3.59 15.54
N ILE A 140 17.07 -2.87 14.71
CA ILE A 140 16.45 -1.60 15.08
C ILE A 140 15.03 -1.90 15.56
N THR A 141 14.64 -1.34 16.70
CA THR A 141 13.24 -1.37 17.16
C THR A 141 12.65 0.02 17.07
N ILE A 142 11.54 0.18 16.35
CA ILE A 142 10.76 1.41 16.27
C ILE A 142 9.43 1.14 16.97
N TYR A 143 9.20 1.78 18.10
CA TYR A 143 7.93 1.69 18.82
C TYR A 143 6.90 2.67 18.29
N SER A 144 7.33 3.88 17.91
CA SER A 144 6.42 4.85 17.32
C SER A 144 7.15 5.99 16.59
N ALA A 145 6.47 6.58 15.61
CA ALA A 145 6.91 7.79 14.90
C ALA A 145 5.73 8.54 14.29
N ALA A 146 5.84 9.87 14.18
CA ALA A 146 4.79 10.72 13.60
C ALA A 146 4.76 10.71 12.06
N GLY A 147 5.39 9.73 11.42
CA GLY A 147 5.53 9.58 9.98
C GLY A 147 5.88 8.12 9.67
N MET A 148 6.82 7.90 8.74
CA MET A 148 7.26 6.57 8.34
C MET A 148 8.39 6.01 9.24
N GLY A 149 8.61 4.71 9.21
CA GLY A 149 9.79 4.10 9.85
C GLY A 149 11.07 4.40 9.05
N PHE A 150 11.20 3.75 7.90
CA PHE A 150 12.33 3.92 6.99
C PHE A 150 11.87 4.57 5.69
N TYR A 151 12.35 5.77 5.40
CA TYR A 151 12.12 6.43 4.12
C TYR A 151 13.42 6.47 3.31
N LEU A 152 13.49 5.65 2.26
CA LEU A 152 14.62 5.57 1.34
C LEU A 152 14.23 6.16 0.00
N TYR A 153 15.01 7.11 -0.49
CA TYR A 153 14.61 7.86 -1.67
C TYR A 153 15.76 8.42 -2.49
N HIS A 154 15.41 8.94 -3.67
CA HIS A 154 16.27 9.69 -4.59
C HIS A 154 17.60 8.99 -4.89
N GLY A 155 17.56 7.88 -5.61
CA GLY A 155 18.75 7.18 -6.10
C GLY A 155 19.51 6.40 -5.02
N THR A 156 18.95 6.26 -3.81
CA THR A 156 19.52 5.36 -2.80
C THR A 156 19.56 3.93 -3.35
N SER A 157 20.66 3.19 -3.21
CA SER A 157 20.80 1.82 -3.73
C SER A 157 21.50 0.90 -2.74
N HIS A 158 21.40 -0.42 -2.94
CA HIS A 158 22.11 -1.42 -2.14
C HIS A 158 21.87 -1.21 -0.64
N TYR A 159 20.61 -1.38 -0.23
CA TYR A 159 20.19 -1.16 1.15
C TYR A 159 19.64 -2.43 1.76
N GLN A 160 19.87 -2.60 3.07
CA GLN A 160 19.38 -3.74 3.82
C GLN A 160 18.66 -3.27 5.09
N ILE A 161 17.49 -3.84 5.37
CA ILE A 161 16.76 -3.72 6.63
C ILE A 161 16.57 -5.14 7.15
N SER A 162 17.29 -5.50 8.21
CA SER A 162 17.38 -6.88 8.69
C SER A 162 17.18 -6.99 10.20
N ASP A 163 16.47 -8.03 10.64
CA ASP A 163 16.23 -8.29 12.06
C ASP A 163 15.58 -7.10 12.80
N CYS A 164 14.83 -6.25 12.10
CA CYS A 164 14.23 -5.02 12.65
C CYS A 164 12.79 -5.26 13.13
N LYS A 165 12.33 -4.41 14.03
CA LYS A 165 10.97 -4.45 14.58
C LYS A 165 10.31 -3.09 14.48
N ILE A 166 9.08 -3.06 13.98
CA ILE A 166 8.17 -1.92 14.07
C ILE A 166 6.91 -2.47 14.73
N ILE A 167 6.80 -2.32 16.06
CA ILE A 167 5.78 -2.97 16.88
C ILE A 167 5.27 -2.03 17.97
N ASN A 168 4.03 -2.20 18.41
CA ASN A 168 3.50 -1.41 19.52
C ASN A 168 4.36 -1.62 20.78
N ARG A 169 4.61 -0.55 21.55
CA ARG A 169 5.45 -0.63 22.74
C ARG A 169 4.79 -1.54 23.81
N PRO A 170 5.42 -2.66 24.19
CA PRO A 170 4.86 -3.57 25.18
C PRO A 170 4.59 -2.88 26.52
N GLY A 171 3.49 -3.23 27.17
CA GLY A 171 3.10 -2.68 28.47
C GLY A 171 2.60 -1.23 28.42
N THR A 172 2.19 -0.74 27.24
CA THR A 172 1.56 0.57 27.07
C THR A 172 0.18 0.45 26.42
N ASN A 173 -0.65 1.49 26.58
CA ASN A 173 -1.95 1.61 25.90
C ASN A 173 -1.83 2.38 24.57
N ARG A 174 -0.71 2.19 23.86
CA ARG A 174 -0.44 2.79 22.56
C ARG A 174 -0.83 1.79 21.49
N PHE A 175 -1.75 2.20 20.62
CA PHE A 175 -2.36 1.33 19.61
C PHE A 175 -1.87 1.63 18.19
N ILE A 176 -0.78 2.38 18.05
CA ILE A 176 -0.14 2.67 16.76
C ILE A 176 1.38 2.73 16.90
N THR A 177 2.07 2.27 15.85
CA THR A 177 3.51 2.39 15.69
C THR A 177 3.87 3.66 14.92
N THR A 178 4.20 3.53 13.64
CA THR A 178 4.42 4.65 12.72
C THR A 178 3.06 5.15 12.23
N THR A 179 2.84 6.46 12.15
CA THR A 179 1.51 6.98 11.75
C THR A 179 1.27 6.94 10.24
N ALA A 180 2.30 6.58 9.47
CA ALA A 180 2.29 6.24 8.05
C ALA A 180 3.00 4.89 7.81
N ASP A 181 3.51 4.65 6.60
CA ASP A 181 4.17 3.42 6.16
C ASP A 181 5.31 2.97 7.08
N ALA A 182 5.54 1.67 7.20
CA ALA A 182 6.70 1.16 7.91
C ALA A 182 8.00 1.38 7.13
N ILE A 183 8.03 0.95 5.86
CA ILE A 183 9.17 1.09 4.95
C ILE A 183 8.68 1.65 3.63
N HIS A 184 9.21 2.80 3.22
CA HIS A 184 8.83 3.47 1.99
C HIS A 184 10.07 3.72 1.13
N CYS A 185 10.10 3.13 -0.05
CA CYS A 185 11.19 3.21 -1.02
C CYS A 185 10.70 3.94 -2.27
N SER A 186 11.02 5.23 -2.42
CA SER A 186 10.55 6.05 -3.54
C SER A 186 11.70 6.54 -4.41
N ASN A 187 11.66 6.26 -5.72
CA ASN A 187 12.71 6.67 -6.65
C ASN A 187 14.10 6.20 -6.21
N THR A 188 14.21 4.98 -5.67
CA THR A 188 15.51 4.37 -5.32
C THR A 188 16.20 3.86 -6.59
N ASN A 189 17.43 3.37 -6.46
CA ASN A 189 18.17 2.68 -7.51
C ASN A 189 18.33 1.18 -7.21
N GLY A 190 17.40 0.63 -6.42
CA GLY A 190 17.21 -0.80 -6.28
C GLY A 190 18.20 -1.50 -5.36
N PHE A 191 18.24 -2.82 -5.48
CA PHE A 191 19.05 -3.73 -4.68
C PHE A 191 18.69 -3.68 -3.18
N GLY A 192 17.39 -3.72 -2.89
CA GLY A 192 16.85 -3.67 -1.52
C GLY A 192 16.67 -5.07 -0.90
N TRP A 193 17.17 -5.27 0.32
CA TRP A 193 16.95 -6.49 1.10
C TRP A 193 16.19 -6.18 2.40
N ILE A 194 14.97 -6.67 2.53
CA ILE A 194 14.14 -6.51 3.73
C ILE A 194 13.86 -7.90 4.29
N GLU A 195 14.50 -8.26 5.40
CA GLU A 195 14.45 -9.63 5.90
C GLU A 195 14.36 -9.79 7.42
N ASN A 196 13.67 -10.85 7.82
CA ASN A 196 13.53 -11.26 9.22
C ASN A 196 12.98 -10.14 10.14
N CYS A 197 12.15 -9.25 9.60
CA CYS A 197 11.55 -8.16 10.35
C CYS A 197 10.16 -8.53 10.91
N GLU A 198 9.78 -7.89 12.01
CA GLU A 198 8.42 -7.94 12.59
C GLU A 198 7.79 -6.55 12.47
N ILE A 199 6.71 -6.43 11.70
CA ILE A 199 6.17 -5.14 11.25
C ILE A 199 4.65 -5.14 11.47
N SER A 200 4.17 -4.28 12.38
CA SER A 200 2.75 -4.22 12.79
C SER A 200 2.27 -2.85 13.25
N GLY A 201 0.94 -2.70 13.28
CA GLY A 201 0.25 -1.60 13.95
C GLY A 201 0.53 -0.21 13.39
N MET A 202 1.10 -0.09 12.18
CA MET A 202 1.32 1.22 11.57
C MET A 202 0.03 1.79 10.96
N GLY A 203 0.12 3.04 10.56
CA GLY A 203 -0.98 3.80 10.00
C GLY A 203 -1.12 3.68 8.49
N ASP A 204 -0.22 3.03 7.75
CA ASP A 204 -0.33 2.77 6.30
C ASP A 204 0.47 1.52 5.87
N ASP A 205 0.94 1.41 4.64
CA ASP A 205 1.48 0.12 4.14
C ASP A 205 2.70 -0.40 4.92
N CYS A 206 2.87 -1.73 5.02
CA CYS A 206 4.09 -2.26 5.64
C CYS A 206 5.30 -1.90 4.79
N ILE A 207 5.19 -2.09 3.46
CA ILE A 207 6.24 -1.76 2.51
C ILE A 207 5.61 -1.16 1.24
N ASN A 208 6.11 0.00 0.81
CA ASN A 208 5.78 0.61 -0.48
C ASN A 208 7.06 0.82 -1.31
N ILE A 209 7.13 0.27 -2.53
CA ILE A 209 8.29 0.39 -3.43
C ILE A 209 7.85 0.90 -4.80
N HIS A 210 8.31 2.09 -5.17
CA HIS A 210 7.89 2.75 -6.40
C HIS A 210 8.93 3.70 -7.02
N ASN A 211 8.71 4.02 -8.29
CA ASN A 211 9.23 5.22 -8.94
C ASN A 211 8.06 6.17 -9.23
N GLY A 212 8.31 7.47 -9.05
CA GLY A 212 7.37 8.52 -9.41
C GLY A 212 7.34 8.75 -10.91
N ILE A 213 6.20 9.21 -11.40
CA ILE A 213 5.99 9.61 -12.78
C ILE A 213 5.45 11.05 -12.87
N SER A 214 5.55 11.60 -14.07
CA SER A 214 4.96 12.89 -14.44
C SER A 214 4.00 12.69 -15.62
N VAL A 215 3.01 13.56 -15.74
CA VAL A 215 1.98 13.53 -16.77
C VAL A 215 2.02 14.84 -17.55
N VAL A 216 2.08 14.72 -18.88
CA VAL A 216 1.93 15.84 -19.81
C VAL A 216 0.52 16.41 -19.68
N GLN A 217 0.41 17.69 -19.36
CA GLN A 217 -0.86 18.42 -19.38
C GLN A 217 -1.16 18.94 -20.78
N GLU A 218 -0.17 19.57 -21.42
CA GLU A 218 -0.28 20.09 -22.79
C GLU A 218 1.09 20.19 -23.48
N LEU A 219 1.10 20.16 -24.82
CA LEU A 219 2.29 20.50 -25.60
C LEU A 219 2.36 22.01 -25.83
N VAL A 220 3.57 22.57 -25.71
CA VAL A 220 3.85 24.01 -25.92
C VAL A 220 4.61 24.25 -27.24
N SER A 221 5.36 23.25 -27.71
CA SER A 221 6.00 23.23 -29.03
C SER A 221 6.38 21.79 -29.39
N SER A 222 7.00 21.57 -30.56
CA SER A 222 7.53 20.25 -30.95
C SER A 222 8.56 19.70 -29.95
N LYS A 223 9.16 20.53 -29.08
CA LYS A 223 10.19 20.12 -28.11
C LYS A 223 9.83 20.43 -26.66
N ALA A 224 8.61 20.84 -26.37
CA ALA A 224 8.26 21.31 -25.04
C ALA A 224 6.84 20.97 -24.65
N CYS A 225 6.64 20.65 -23.38
CA CYS A 225 5.34 20.40 -22.78
C CYS A 225 5.21 21.08 -21.41
N LEU A 226 3.98 21.24 -20.95
CA LEU A 226 3.67 21.45 -19.54
C LEU A 226 3.41 20.10 -18.89
N ALA A 227 3.99 19.85 -17.72
CA ALA A 227 3.83 18.61 -17.00
C ALA A 227 3.80 18.83 -15.48
N ASN A 228 3.18 17.91 -14.75
CA ASN A 228 3.20 17.92 -13.29
C ASN A 228 4.51 17.31 -12.73
N ASN A 229 4.69 17.29 -11.41
CA ASN A 229 5.75 16.55 -10.73
C ASN A 229 7.18 16.78 -11.26
N ALA A 230 7.47 18.00 -11.71
CA ALA A 230 8.79 18.33 -12.26
C ALA A 230 9.93 18.20 -11.24
N ALA A 231 9.62 18.16 -9.95
CA ALA A 231 10.58 17.90 -8.87
C ALA A 231 11.27 16.52 -8.97
N LEU A 232 10.71 15.58 -9.75
CA LEU A 232 11.32 14.27 -10.03
C LEU A 232 12.47 14.33 -11.06
N PHE A 233 12.70 15.49 -11.67
CA PHE A 233 13.60 15.64 -12.81
C PHE A 233 14.60 16.79 -12.63
N GLU A 234 15.80 16.60 -13.18
CA GLU A 234 16.86 17.60 -13.26
C GLU A 234 17.18 17.93 -14.73
N ILE A 235 17.75 19.12 -14.97
CA ILE A 235 18.29 19.46 -16.30
C ILE A 235 19.42 18.48 -16.62
N GLY A 236 19.34 17.85 -17.78
CA GLY A 236 20.26 16.82 -18.22
C GLY A 236 19.74 15.40 -18.01
N ASP A 237 18.66 15.18 -17.26
CA ASP A 237 18.08 13.85 -17.10
C ASP A 237 17.52 13.30 -18.41
N MET A 238 17.58 11.98 -18.54
CA MET A 238 17.01 11.24 -19.65
C MET A 238 15.61 10.77 -19.28
N VAL A 239 14.63 11.20 -20.07
CA VAL A 239 13.20 10.92 -19.82
C VAL A 239 12.68 9.93 -20.83
N GLN A 240 12.08 8.85 -20.35
CA GLN A 240 11.30 7.93 -21.16
C GLN A 240 9.85 8.41 -21.23
N PHE A 241 9.24 8.26 -22.40
CA PHE A 241 7.85 8.64 -22.65
C PHE A 241 6.99 7.42 -22.94
N ARG A 242 5.79 7.42 -22.37
CA ARG A 242 4.71 6.50 -22.71
C ARG A 242 3.48 7.31 -23.11
N THR A 243 2.63 6.73 -23.95
CA THR A 243 1.29 7.27 -24.24
C THR A 243 0.43 7.31 -22.98
N SER A 244 -0.72 7.97 -23.04
CA SER A 244 -1.68 8.03 -21.93
C SER A 244 -2.27 6.67 -21.52
N ASP A 245 -2.21 5.66 -22.40
CA ASP A 245 -2.60 4.28 -22.13
C ASP A 245 -1.39 3.36 -21.79
N PHE A 246 -0.26 3.97 -21.42
CA PHE A 246 0.93 3.29 -20.92
C PHE A 246 1.74 2.50 -21.97
N ILE A 247 1.51 2.71 -23.26
CA ILE A 247 2.30 2.09 -24.34
C ILE A 247 3.68 2.75 -24.38
N ASP A 248 4.72 1.91 -24.30
CA ASP A 248 6.11 2.31 -24.54
C ASP A 248 6.35 2.44 -26.06
N ILE A 249 6.61 3.67 -26.50
CA ILE A 249 6.90 3.97 -27.91
C ILE A 249 8.41 3.91 -28.23
N GLY A 250 9.24 3.51 -27.26
CA GLY A 250 10.69 3.43 -27.43
C GLY A 250 11.38 4.78 -27.59
N PHE A 251 10.71 5.88 -27.24
CA PHE A 251 11.25 7.23 -27.32
C PHE A 251 11.78 7.70 -25.97
N SER A 252 12.93 8.37 -26.00
CA SER A 252 13.48 9.06 -24.84
C SER A 252 14.18 10.35 -25.29
N SER A 253 14.11 11.39 -24.47
CA SER A 253 14.78 12.66 -24.77
C SER A 253 15.30 13.37 -23.52
N ARG A 254 16.38 14.12 -23.71
CA ARG A 254 17.10 14.75 -22.60
C ARG A 254 16.43 16.07 -22.23
N ILE A 255 16.23 16.32 -20.95
CA ILE A 255 15.73 17.62 -20.49
C ILE A 255 16.81 18.68 -20.67
N MET A 256 16.48 19.72 -21.43
CA MET A 256 17.33 20.88 -21.67
C MET A 256 16.97 22.05 -20.76
N LYS A 257 15.71 22.15 -20.32
CA LYS A 257 15.24 23.21 -19.42
C LYS A 257 13.99 22.78 -18.67
N ILE A 258 13.91 23.18 -17.40
CA ILE A 258 12.69 23.14 -16.58
C ILE A 258 12.40 24.57 -16.12
N SER A 259 11.13 24.99 -16.16
CA SER A 259 10.71 26.29 -15.64
C SER A 259 9.33 26.18 -15.00
N PRO A 260 9.17 26.58 -13.72
CA PRO A 260 7.86 26.53 -13.07
C PRO A 260 6.87 27.46 -13.78
N VAL A 261 5.63 27.01 -13.88
CA VAL A 261 4.49 27.79 -14.40
C VAL A 261 3.48 28.04 -13.28
N THR A 262 3.21 27.01 -12.47
CA THR A 262 2.43 27.07 -11.23
C THR A 262 3.12 26.21 -10.16
N ASP A 263 2.52 26.10 -8.97
CA ASP A 263 3.03 25.24 -7.89
C ASP A 263 3.04 23.75 -8.26
N THR A 264 2.21 23.33 -9.20
CA THR A 264 2.05 21.92 -9.60
C THR A 264 2.42 21.65 -11.05
N THR A 265 2.66 22.69 -11.86
CA THR A 265 2.96 22.58 -13.29
C THR A 265 4.27 23.27 -13.63
N SER A 266 5.12 22.59 -14.40
CA SER A 266 6.32 23.18 -15.00
C SER A 266 6.37 22.95 -16.50
N ARG A 267 6.99 23.89 -17.21
CA ARG A 267 7.37 23.73 -18.61
C ARG A 267 8.69 22.96 -18.69
N MET A 268 8.68 21.83 -19.36
CA MET A 268 9.86 21.04 -19.70
C MET A 268 10.20 21.20 -21.17
N VAL A 269 11.48 21.41 -21.49
CA VAL A 269 12.01 21.50 -22.86
C VAL A 269 13.00 20.36 -23.06
N PHE A 270 12.85 19.63 -24.17
CA PHE A 270 13.63 18.45 -24.51
C PHE A 270 14.61 18.72 -25.66
N ALA A 271 15.61 17.86 -25.80
CA ALA A 271 16.63 17.98 -26.84
C ALA A 271 16.08 17.67 -28.24
N ASP A 272 15.19 16.69 -28.31
CA ASP A 272 14.64 16.13 -29.55
C ASP A 272 13.20 16.59 -29.75
N ASP A 273 12.72 16.51 -30.99
CA ASP A 273 11.30 16.70 -31.27
C ASP A 273 10.50 15.53 -30.69
N LEU A 274 9.43 15.84 -29.95
CA LEU A 274 8.48 14.91 -29.39
C LEU A 274 7.68 14.26 -30.53
N PRO A 275 7.59 12.92 -30.59
CA PRO A 275 6.78 12.22 -31.58
C PRO A 275 5.29 12.60 -31.50
N ASP A 276 4.56 12.44 -32.60
CA ASP A 276 3.13 12.79 -32.71
C ASP A 276 2.24 11.98 -31.74
N GLU A 277 2.70 10.80 -31.29
CA GLU A 277 2.03 9.97 -30.28
C GLU A 277 2.03 10.60 -28.87
N ILE A 278 2.97 11.51 -28.60
CA ILE A 278 3.09 12.19 -27.30
C ILE A 278 2.10 13.35 -27.25
N THR A 279 1.01 13.16 -26.53
CA THR A 279 -0.08 14.13 -26.39
C THR A 279 -0.36 14.44 -24.91
N GLY A 280 -1.35 15.30 -24.64
CA GLY A 280 -1.85 15.48 -23.28
C GLY A 280 -2.28 14.14 -22.66
N GLY A 281 -1.82 13.88 -21.44
CA GLY A 281 -1.96 12.61 -20.74
C GLY A 281 -0.77 11.65 -20.90
N ALA A 282 0.18 11.93 -21.80
CA ALA A 282 1.41 11.13 -21.91
C ALA A 282 2.18 11.10 -20.58
N ILE A 283 2.84 9.97 -20.32
CA ILE A 283 3.50 9.68 -19.06
C ILE A 283 5.01 9.78 -19.23
N LEU A 284 5.66 10.48 -18.32
CA LEU A 284 7.09 10.72 -18.27
C LEU A 284 7.69 9.99 -17.07
N SER A 285 8.75 9.23 -17.32
CA SER A 285 9.50 8.54 -16.28
C SER A 285 10.97 8.93 -16.36
N ASN A 286 11.59 9.24 -15.22
CA ASN A 286 13.01 9.54 -15.16
C ASN A 286 13.83 8.24 -15.13
N THR A 287 14.65 8.01 -16.15
CA THR A 287 15.46 6.78 -16.26
C THR A 287 16.64 6.73 -15.28
N LYS A 288 16.91 7.83 -14.57
CA LYS A 288 17.88 7.89 -13.48
C LYS A 288 17.51 7.02 -12.29
N TYR A 289 16.21 6.77 -12.08
CA TYR A 289 15.69 6.01 -10.95
C TYR A 289 15.22 4.62 -11.39
N ASN A 290 15.56 3.63 -10.57
CA ASN A 290 15.12 2.26 -10.77
C ASN A 290 14.98 1.52 -9.43
N ALA A 291 13.81 1.58 -8.80
CA ALA A 291 13.53 0.86 -7.56
C ALA A 291 13.31 -0.66 -7.72
N ASP A 292 13.64 -1.24 -8.88
CA ASP A 292 13.64 -2.69 -9.12
C ASP A 292 14.70 -3.43 -8.27
N HIS A 293 14.73 -4.76 -8.36
CA HIS A 293 15.69 -5.64 -7.71
C HIS A 293 15.58 -5.59 -6.18
N TYR A 294 14.61 -6.31 -5.64
CA TYR A 294 14.40 -6.37 -4.19
C TYR A 294 14.08 -7.78 -3.71
N VAL A 295 14.44 -8.04 -2.45
CA VAL A 295 14.12 -9.27 -1.72
C VAL A 295 13.37 -8.91 -0.44
N ILE A 296 12.19 -9.46 -0.27
CA ILE A 296 11.34 -9.35 0.93
C ILE A 296 11.17 -10.76 1.48
N ARG A 297 11.88 -11.09 2.56
CA ARG A 297 11.98 -12.48 3.02
C ARG A 297 11.86 -12.68 4.52
N GLY A 298 11.13 -13.73 4.93
CA GLY A 298 11.16 -14.17 6.34
C GLY A 298 10.54 -13.16 7.31
N ASN A 299 9.77 -12.20 6.80
CA ASN A 299 9.17 -11.16 7.62
C ASN A 299 7.81 -11.62 8.18
N TYR A 300 7.43 -11.02 9.31
CA TYR A 300 6.10 -11.15 9.88
C TYR A 300 5.39 -9.79 9.83
N PHE A 301 4.43 -9.67 8.91
CA PHE A 301 3.56 -8.50 8.75
C PHE A 301 2.23 -8.79 9.43
N HIS A 302 1.82 -7.98 10.41
CA HIS A 302 0.57 -8.27 11.09
C HIS A 302 -0.20 -7.06 11.61
N GLU A 303 -1.53 -7.19 11.63
CA GLU A 303 -2.45 -6.30 12.36
C GLU A 303 -2.19 -4.82 12.06
N ASN A 304 -2.06 -4.50 10.76
CA ASN A 304 -1.80 -3.15 10.32
C ASN A 304 -2.93 -2.57 9.47
N ARG A 305 -3.06 -1.25 9.55
CA ARG A 305 -3.54 -0.41 8.46
C ARG A 305 -2.31 -0.09 7.61
N ALA A 306 -2.29 -0.14 6.29
CA ALA A 306 -3.36 -0.41 5.32
C ALA A 306 -3.11 -1.74 4.58
N ARG A 307 -2.31 -1.73 3.50
CA ARG A 307 -1.92 -2.95 2.76
C ARG A 307 -0.70 -3.59 3.42
N GLY A 308 -0.46 -4.86 3.10
CA GLY A 308 0.82 -5.50 3.41
C GLY A 308 1.93 -4.90 2.54
N LEU A 309 1.99 -5.30 1.27
CA LEU A 309 2.95 -4.78 0.30
C LEU A 309 2.24 -3.97 -0.78
N LEU A 310 2.74 -2.76 -1.07
CA LEU A 310 2.42 -1.99 -2.26
C LEU A 310 3.61 -2.02 -3.23
N LEU A 311 3.51 -2.84 -4.27
CA LEU A 311 4.59 -3.08 -5.22
C LEU A 311 4.29 -2.41 -6.55
N ARG A 312 5.16 -1.48 -6.98
CA ARG A 312 4.99 -0.73 -8.24
C ARG A 312 6.19 -0.79 -9.17
N THR A 313 7.16 -1.65 -8.83
CA THR A 313 8.43 -1.88 -9.53
C THR A 313 8.78 -3.37 -9.50
N GLY A 314 9.62 -3.82 -10.42
CA GLY A 314 9.83 -5.23 -10.77
C GLY A 314 11.09 -5.87 -10.19
N TRP A 315 11.41 -7.05 -10.73
CA TRP A 315 12.57 -7.87 -10.33
C TRP A 315 12.59 -8.17 -8.84
N GLY A 316 11.43 -8.55 -8.31
CA GLY A 316 11.18 -8.77 -6.89
C GLY A 316 11.11 -10.23 -6.51
N LEU A 317 11.63 -10.57 -5.33
CA LEU A 317 11.40 -11.86 -4.67
C LEU A 317 10.71 -11.64 -3.32
N VAL A 318 9.49 -12.14 -3.18
CA VAL A 318 8.72 -12.12 -1.93
C VAL A 318 8.58 -13.56 -1.45
N GLU A 319 9.37 -13.97 -0.45
CA GLU A 319 9.40 -15.36 -0.03
C GLU A 319 9.39 -15.62 1.48
N HIS A 320 8.77 -16.71 1.90
CA HIS A 320 8.78 -17.17 3.30
C HIS A 320 8.28 -16.12 4.31
N ASN A 321 7.42 -15.18 3.89
CA ASN A 321 6.81 -14.20 4.78
C ASN A 321 5.49 -14.73 5.35
N ARG A 322 5.13 -14.20 6.53
CA ARG A 322 3.82 -14.39 7.13
C ARG A 322 3.08 -13.07 7.16
N PHE A 323 1.89 -13.03 6.59
CA PHE A 323 0.95 -11.93 6.67
C PHE A 323 -0.22 -12.36 7.55
N PHE A 324 -0.59 -11.53 8.52
CA PHE A 324 -1.70 -11.82 9.42
C PHE A 324 -2.57 -10.59 9.64
N ARG A 325 -3.86 -10.67 9.29
CA ARG A 325 -4.83 -9.58 9.54
C ARG A 325 -4.38 -8.19 9.07
N THR A 326 -3.90 -8.09 7.83
CA THR A 326 -3.80 -6.79 7.16
C THR A 326 -5.20 -6.20 6.98
N GLN A 327 -5.36 -4.88 7.12
CA GLN A 327 -6.65 -4.22 6.96
C GLN A 327 -7.18 -4.35 5.52
N GLY A 328 -6.32 -4.03 4.55
CA GLY A 328 -6.57 -4.20 3.11
C GLY A 328 -5.80 -5.36 2.50
N ALA A 329 -5.65 -5.32 1.17
CA ALA A 329 -4.93 -6.32 0.38
C ALA A 329 -3.56 -6.67 1.01
N ALA A 330 -3.23 -7.96 1.01
CA ALA A 330 -1.93 -8.41 1.50
C ALA A 330 -0.82 -7.97 0.55
N ILE A 331 -1.08 -8.02 -0.76
CA ILE A 331 -0.21 -7.48 -1.80
C ILE A 331 -1.11 -6.72 -2.79
N LEU A 332 -0.76 -5.45 -3.03
CA LEU A 332 -1.32 -4.63 -4.09
C LEU A 332 -0.22 -4.31 -5.10
N ILE A 333 -0.39 -4.79 -6.33
CA ILE A 333 0.45 -4.45 -7.47
C ILE A 333 -0.24 -3.32 -8.23
N GLN A 334 0.40 -2.15 -8.29
CA GLN A 334 -0.29 -0.96 -8.77
C GLN A 334 0.54 -0.05 -9.67
N VAL A 335 -0.13 0.50 -10.67
CA VAL A 335 0.23 1.74 -11.35
C VAL A 335 -0.87 2.74 -11.11
N ASP A 336 -0.53 3.91 -10.60
CA ASP A 336 -1.47 5.00 -10.36
C ASP A 336 -0.98 6.29 -10.99
N VAL A 337 -1.59 6.65 -12.12
CA VAL A 337 -1.38 7.89 -12.87
C VAL A 337 -2.49 8.90 -12.58
N ALA A 338 -3.50 8.53 -11.80
CA ALA A 338 -4.56 9.46 -11.45
C ALA A 338 -4.01 10.59 -10.59
N LYS A 339 -4.86 11.60 -10.40
CA LYS A 339 -4.53 12.93 -9.88
C LYS A 339 -3.73 12.91 -8.57
N ASP A 340 -3.85 11.87 -7.77
CA ASP A 340 -3.43 11.90 -6.37
C ASP A 340 -1.97 11.46 -6.16
N TRP A 341 -1.51 10.37 -6.79
CA TRP A 341 -0.20 9.76 -6.45
C TRP A 341 0.87 9.86 -7.54
N ASN A 342 0.53 9.58 -8.81
CA ASN A 342 1.50 9.53 -9.92
C ASN A 342 2.70 8.62 -9.61
N GLU A 343 2.43 7.36 -9.26
CA GLU A 343 3.41 6.36 -8.83
C GLU A 343 3.27 5.04 -9.62
N GLY A 344 4.39 4.55 -10.13
CA GLY A 344 4.49 3.27 -10.84
C GLY A 344 4.84 3.42 -12.33
N THR A 345 5.73 2.57 -12.82
CA THR A 345 6.27 2.61 -14.20
C THR A 345 5.89 1.38 -15.03
N GLY A 346 4.91 0.60 -14.57
CA GLY A 346 4.76 -0.80 -14.95
C GLY A 346 5.83 -1.66 -14.26
N LEU A 347 5.62 -2.98 -14.23
CA LEU A 347 6.59 -3.89 -13.61
C LEU A 347 6.63 -5.24 -14.30
N GLU A 348 7.75 -5.92 -14.10
CA GLU A 348 7.92 -7.30 -14.54
C GLU A 348 8.79 -8.12 -13.58
N ASN A 349 8.71 -9.45 -13.68
CA ASN A 349 9.57 -10.39 -12.97
C ASN A 349 9.42 -10.32 -11.44
N ILE A 350 8.26 -10.73 -10.93
CA ILE A 350 8.03 -10.86 -9.48
C ILE A 350 7.67 -12.30 -9.15
N ASP A 351 8.43 -12.87 -8.21
CA ASP A 351 8.17 -14.19 -7.63
C ASP A 351 7.63 -14.03 -6.20
N VAL A 352 6.42 -14.54 -5.95
CA VAL A 352 5.77 -14.61 -4.64
C VAL A 352 5.65 -16.08 -4.24
N VAL A 353 6.56 -16.54 -3.37
CA VAL A 353 6.79 -17.98 -3.16
C VAL A 353 6.82 -18.35 -1.67
N ASN A 354 6.15 -19.43 -1.29
CA ASN A 354 6.21 -19.97 0.08
C ASN A 354 5.74 -19.00 1.17
N ASN A 355 4.82 -18.08 0.88
CA ASN A 355 4.26 -17.16 1.87
C ASN A 355 2.97 -17.72 2.50
N VAL A 356 2.64 -17.24 3.69
CA VAL A 356 1.36 -17.52 4.36
C VAL A 356 0.59 -16.23 4.54
N PHE A 357 -0.64 -16.19 4.04
CA PHE A 357 -1.57 -15.07 4.15
C PHE A 357 -2.76 -15.52 5.00
N ASP A 358 -2.82 -15.10 6.26
CA ASP A 358 -3.82 -15.56 7.23
C ASP A 358 -4.72 -14.41 7.70
N GLN A 359 -6.01 -14.51 7.40
CA GLN A 359 -7.05 -13.52 7.77
C GLN A 359 -6.74 -12.11 7.28
N CYS A 360 -5.97 -11.98 6.21
CA CYS A 360 -5.67 -10.70 5.57
C CYS A 360 -6.88 -10.10 4.86
N ASN A 361 -6.78 -8.80 4.58
CA ASN A 361 -7.82 -8.01 3.92
C ASN A 361 -9.12 -7.96 4.74
N VAL A 362 -9.05 -7.76 6.06
CA VAL A 362 -10.23 -7.86 6.95
C VAL A 362 -11.40 -6.97 6.53
N ASN A 363 -11.12 -5.78 5.98
CA ASN A 363 -12.15 -4.84 5.53
C ASN A 363 -12.71 -5.16 4.14
N ASP A 364 -12.11 -6.07 3.38
CA ASP A 364 -12.50 -6.41 2.02
C ASP A 364 -12.49 -5.21 1.05
N TRP A 365 -11.43 -4.40 1.09
CA TRP A 365 -11.31 -3.21 0.23
C TRP A 365 -11.12 -3.55 -1.25
N SER A 366 -10.42 -4.64 -1.53
CA SER A 366 -10.21 -5.19 -2.87
C SER A 366 -9.94 -6.69 -2.79
N ALA A 367 -9.33 -7.31 -3.81
CA ALA A 367 -8.90 -8.70 -3.70
C ALA A 367 -7.76 -8.87 -2.68
N LEU A 368 -7.57 -10.08 -2.15
CA LEU A 368 -6.47 -10.37 -1.22
C LEU A 368 -5.10 -10.08 -1.87
N ILE A 369 -4.92 -10.55 -3.10
CA ILE A 369 -3.84 -10.18 -4.00
C ILE A 369 -4.47 -9.39 -5.14
N ASP A 370 -4.20 -8.10 -5.21
CA ASP A 370 -4.89 -7.20 -6.12
C ASP A 370 -3.93 -6.56 -7.10
N PHE A 371 -4.39 -6.43 -8.34
CA PHE A 371 -3.72 -5.71 -9.40
C PHE A 371 -4.60 -4.51 -9.75
N SER A 372 -4.01 -3.33 -9.82
CA SER A 372 -4.73 -2.08 -10.07
C SER A 372 -3.99 -1.23 -11.08
N VAL A 373 -4.71 -0.75 -12.08
CA VAL A 373 -4.23 0.28 -13.01
C VAL A 373 -5.20 1.45 -12.97
N ASN A 374 -4.72 2.60 -12.53
CA ASN A 374 -5.49 3.82 -12.48
C ASN A 374 -4.89 4.84 -13.45
N ILE A 375 -5.38 4.85 -14.69
CA ILE A 375 -5.02 5.85 -15.72
C ILE A 375 -6.24 6.65 -16.15
N PRO A 376 -6.09 7.87 -16.68
CA PRO A 376 -7.20 8.59 -17.30
C PRO A 376 -7.87 7.73 -18.39
N GLY A 377 -9.12 7.33 -18.18
CA GLY A 377 -9.86 6.41 -19.06
C GLY A 377 -10.01 4.97 -18.56
N GLY A 378 -9.51 4.62 -17.37
CA GLY A 378 -9.73 3.34 -16.70
C GLY A 378 -8.44 2.50 -16.58
N ALA A 379 -8.51 1.22 -16.93
CA ALA A 379 -7.33 0.35 -16.97
C ALA A 379 -6.57 0.47 -18.31
N ALA A 380 -5.26 0.15 -18.31
CA ALA A 380 -4.48 0.05 -19.54
C ALA A 380 -4.96 -1.15 -20.39
N ARG A 381 -5.05 -0.99 -21.71
CA ARG A 381 -5.36 -2.12 -22.62
C ARG A 381 -4.14 -2.98 -22.88
N TYR A 382 -2.96 -2.36 -22.87
CA TYR A 382 -1.68 -3.05 -22.99
C TYR A 382 -1.31 -3.69 -21.65
N PRO A 383 -0.84 -4.95 -21.61
CA PRO A 383 -0.34 -5.55 -20.38
C PRO A 383 0.91 -4.83 -19.87
N ILE A 384 0.83 -4.30 -18.64
CA ILE A 384 1.91 -3.55 -17.99
C ILE A 384 2.50 -4.29 -16.78
N PHE A 385 1.90 -5.43 -16.42
CA PHE A 385 2.39 -6.33 -15.38
C PHE A 385 2.78 -7.65 -16.04
N LYS A 386 4.08 -7.96 -16.09
CA LYS A 386 4.58 -9.09 -16.88
C LYS A 386 5.40 -10.08 -16.07
N ASN A 387 5.32 -11.37 -16.40
CA ASN A 387 6.19 -12.40 -15.82
C ASN A 387 6.09 -12.45 -14.29
N LEU A 388 4.92 -12.83 -13.77
CA LEU A 388 4.69 -12.95 -12.33
C LEU A 388 4.37 -14.39 -11.93
N ALA A 389 4.85 -14.82 -10.77
CA ALA A 389 4.57 -16.15 -10.25
C ALA A 389 4.11 -16.11 -8.79
N PHE A 390 3.00 -16.77 -8.51
CA PHE A 390 2.50 -17.06 -7.17
C PHE A 390 2.58 -18.57 -6.95
N LYS A 391 3.59 -19.01 -6.22
CA LYS A 391 3.91 -20.44 -6.08
C LYS A 391 3.94 -20.92 -4.64
N ASN A 392 3.27 -22.03 -4.35
CA ASN A 392 3.35 -22.74 -3.06
C ASN A 392 3.04 -21.82 -1.86
N ASN A 393 2.11 -20.88 -2.03
CA ASN A 393 1.62 -20.03 -0.95
C ASN A 393 0.40 -20.64 -0.27
N GLN A 394 0.12 -20.23 0.96
CA GLN A 394 -1.10 -20.59 1.70
C GLN A 394 -1.96 -19.34 1.90
N PHE A 395 -3.21 -19.40 1.46
CA PHE A 395 -4.20 -18.34 1.61
C PHE A 395 -5.32 -18.82 2.54
N ILE A 396 -5.45 -18.20 3.70
CA ILE A 396 -6.25 -18.69 4.83
C ILE A 396 -7.25 -17.62 5.25
N ASN A 397 -8.54 -17.97 5.23
CA ASN A 397 -9.64 -17.23 5.84
C ASN A 397 -9.73 -15.73 5.45
N PHE A 398 -9.67 -15.46 4.14
CA PHE A 398 -9.83 -14.12 3.56
C PHE A 398 -11.29 -13.86 3.12
N PRO A 399 -11.71 -12.59 2.93
CA PRO A 399 -13.13 -12.24 2.76
C PRO A 399 -13.81 -12.77 1.50
N SER A 400 -13.13 -12.58 0.37
CA SER A 400 -13.74 -12.52 -0.95
C SER A 400 -12.78 -13.11 -2.00
N ARG A 401 -12.44 -12.35 -3.05
CA ARG A 401 -11.53 -12.71 -4.13
C ARG A 401 -10.13 -12.99 -3.59
N ALA A 402 -9.58 -14.13 -3.98
CA ALA A 402 -8.18 -14.44 -3.75
C ALA A 402 -7.28 -13.56 -4.63
N PHE A 403 -7.66 -13.42 -5.90
CA PHE A 403 -6.93 -12.63 -6.88
C PHE A 403 -7.88 -11.78 -7.72
N HIS A 404 -7.43 -10.58 -8.03
CA HIS A 404 -7.93 -9.79 -9.15
C HIS A 404 -6.74 -9.41 -10.02
N LEU A 405 -6.77 -9.85 -11.28
CA LEU A 405 -5.72 -9.66 -12.27
C LEU A 405 -6.22 -8.71 -13.35
N VAL A 406 -5.52 -7.59 -13.55
CA VAL A 406 -5.79 -6.64 -14.63
C VAL A 406 -4.49 -6.33 -15.38
N SER A 407 -4.57 -6.10 -16.69
CA SER A 407 -3.43 -5.66 -17.52
C SER A 407 -2.17 -6.52 -17.34
N SER A 408 -2.34 -7.84 -17.23
CA SER A 408 -1.28 -8.79 -16.89
C SER A 408 -0.93 -9.73 -18.06
N GLU A 409 0.34 -10.06 -18.22
CA GLU A 409 0.82 -11.01 -19.22
C GLU A 409 1.81 -12.01 -18.61
N ASN A 410 1.66 -13.29 -18.95
CA ASN A 410 2.55 -14.35 -18.46
C ASN A 410 2.58 -14.41 -16.92
N LEU A 411 1.43 -14.71 -16.32
CA LEU A 411 1.28 -14.82 -14.87
C LEU A 411 0.89 -16.25 -14.49
N THR A 412 1.54 -16.79 -13.45
CA THR A 412 1.31 -18.15 -12.96
C THR A 412 0.83 -18.16 -11.51
N ILE A 413 -0.21 -18.95 -11.23
CA ILE A 413 -0.74 -19.23 -9.88
C ILE A 413 -0.72 -20.76 -9.73
N VAL A 414 0.34 -21.29 -9.12
CA VAL A 414 0.66 -22.72 -9.16
C VAL A 414 1.00 -23.29 -7.78
N ASP A 415 0.58 -24.52 -7.51
CA ASP A 415 0.87 -25.26 -6.27
C ASP A 415 0.39 -24.55 -4.98
N ASN A 416 -0.58 -23.63 -5.06
CA ASN A 416 -1.05 -22.90 -3.88
C ASN A 416 -2.15 -23.66 -3.13
N ILE A 417 -2.29 -23.31 -1.86
CA ILE A 417 -3.26 -23.86 -0.93
C ILE A 417 -4.25 -22.76 -0.52
N PHE A 418 -5.54 -23.04 -0.61
CA PHE A 418 -6.63 -22.16 -0.16
C PHE A 418 -7.44 -22.85 0.94
N ILE A 419 -7.62 -22.14 2.06
CA ILE A 419 -8.34 -22.62 3.24
C ILE A 419 -9.34 -21.55 3.68
N ASN A 420 -10.63 -21.76 3.44
CA ASN A 420 -11.69 -20.88 3.92
C ASN A 420 -12.73 -21.69 4.71
N ASP A 421 -12.56 -21.75 6.03
CA ASP A 421 -13.40 -22.52 6.95
C ASP A 421 -14.05 -21.65 8.04
N ARG A 422 -13.70 -20.36 8.10
CA ARG A 422 -14.28 -19.41 9.05
C ARG A 422 -15.43 -18.60 8.41
N PRO A 423 -16.63 -18.66 9.01
CA PRO A 423 -17.75 -17.84 8.55
C PRO A 423 -17.50 -16.36 8.84
N ARG A 424 -18.21 -15.52 8.10
CA ARG A 424 -18.27 -14.07 8.23
C ARG A 424 -19.64 -13.60 8.68
N THR A 425 -19.73 -12.33 9.05
CA THR A 425 -21.00 -11.66 9.32
C THR A 425 -21.85 -11.61 8.06
N GLU A 426 -21.22 -11.25 6.93
CA GLU A 426 -21.84 -11.26 5.61
C GLU A 426 -20.98 -12.10 4.65
N GLU A 427 -21.52 -13.23 4.20
CA GLU A 427 -20.80 -14.10 3.28
C GLU A 427 -20.70 -13.48 1.88
N SER A 428 -19.47 -13.41 1.34
CA SER A 428 -19.21 -12.95 -0.02
C SER A 428 -19.46 -14.07 -1.03
N ALA A 429 -20.25 -13.78 -2.07
CA ALA A 429 -20.42 -14.67 -3.22
C ALA A 429 -19.11 -14.86 -4.00
N ASP A 430 -18.18 -13.92 -3.87
CA ASP A 430 -16.87 -13.89 -4.52
C ASP A 430 -15.78 -14.55 -3.69
N ARG A 431 -16.13 -15.18 -2.56
CA ARG A 431 -15.18 -15.92 -1.73
C ARG A 431 -14.42 -16.95 -2.56
N GLU A 432 -13.09 -16.91 -2.42
CA GLU A 432 -12.14 -17.83 -3.06
C GLU A 432 -12.25 -17.83 -4.59
N THR A 433 -12.52 -16.68 -5.18
CA THR A 433 -12.57 -16.51 -6.64
C THR A 433 -11.31 -15.82 -7.17
N ILE A 434 -11.00 -16.07 -8.44
CA ILE A 434 -9.99 -15.35 -9.22
C ILE A 434 -10.71 -14.60 -10.33
N TRP A 435 -10.50 -13.28 -10.39
CA TRP A 435 -11.02 -12.43 -11.45
C TRP A 435 -9.88 -12.04 -12.39
N ILE A 436 -10.13 -12.11 -13.70
CA ILE A 436 -9.15 -11.80 -14.74
C ILE A 436 -9.77 -10.86 -15.75
N GLU A 437 -9.13 -9.73 -15.98
CA GLU A 437 -9.47 -8.79 -17.04
C GLU A 437 -8.24 -8.23 -17.76
N ARG A 438 -8.39 -7.87 -19.04
CA ARG A 438 -7.38 -7.28 -19.92
C ARG A 438 -6.01 -7.95 -19.83
N SER A 439 -6.01 -9.27 -19.67
CA SER A 439 -4.81 -10.05 -19.39
C SER A 439 -4.64 -11.15 -20.42
N ARG A 440 -3.50 -11.82 -20.48
CA ARG A 440 -3.28 -12.99 -21.36
C ARG A 440 -2.15 -13.86 -20.86
N LEU A 441 -2.08 -15.09 -21.38
CA LEU A 441 -1.05 -16.07 -21.02
C LEU A 441 -1.06 -16.36 -19.49
N ILE A 442 -2.25 -16.55 -18.92
CA ILE A 442 -2.42 -16.81 -17.49
C ILE A 442 -2.48 -18.32 -17.25
N THR A 443 -1.70 -18.83 -16.31
CA THR A 443 -1.74 -20.25 -15.91
C THR A 443 -2.16 -20.39 -14.45
N ILE A 444 -3.24 -21.12 -14.21
CA ILE A 444 -3.75 -21.46 -12.87
C ILE A 444 -3.77 -22.98 -12.77
N SER A 445 -2.79 -23.57 -12.09
CA SER A 445 -2.68 -25.02 -12.04
C SER A 445 -2.22 -25.61 -10.72
N ASP A 446 -2.59 -26.87 -10.49
CA ASP A 446 -2.07 -27.69 -9.39
C ASP A 446 -2.36 -27.08 -8.00
N ASN A 447 -3.36 -26.19 -7.91
CA ASN A 447 -3.79 -25.57 -6.66
C ASN A 447 -4.78 -26.48 -5.91
N LYS A 448 -4.83 -26.34 -4.59
CA LYS A 448 -5.71 -27.12 -3.70
C LYS A 448 -6.59 -26.23 -2.87
N ASN A 449 -7.89 -26.48 -2.90
CA ASN A 449 -8.90 -25.83 -2.07
C ASN A 449 -9.35 -26.84 -0.99
N VAL A 450 -9.38 -26.44 0.28
CA VAL A 450 -9.87 -27.31 1.35
C VAL A 450 -11.39 -27.24 1.44
N LYS A 451 -12.04 -28.39 1.30
CA LYS A 451 -13.49 -28.51 1.43
C LYS A 451 -13.95 -28.07 2.82
N SER A 452 -14.95 -27.19 2.86
CA SER A 452 -15.56 -26.72 4.09
C SER A 452 -17.08 -26.56 3.92
N ALA A 453 -17.77 -26.04 4.93
CA ALA A 453 -19.18 -25.66 4.78
C ALA A 453 -19.37 -24.52 3.76
N LEU A 454 -18.34 -23.67 3.60
CA LEU A 454 -18.32 -22.49 2.75
C LEU A 454 -17.80 -22.81 1.34
N ILE A 455 -16.84 -23.72 1.23
CA ILE A 455 -16.19 -24.09 -0.04
C ILE A 455 -16.62 -25.49 -0.46
N LYS A 456 -17.42 -25.57 -1.52
CA LYS A 456 -18.02 -26.82 -2.04
C LYS A 456 -17.50 -27.22 -3.42
N GLU A 457 -16.81 -26.32 -4.10
CA GLU A 457 -16.28 -26.49 -5.44
C GLU A 457 -14.80 -26.08 -5.45
N PRO A 458 -13.99 -26.57 -6.40
CA PRO A 458 -12.63 -26.06 -6.62
C PRO A 458 -12.62 -24.56 -6.95
N LEU A 459 -11.42 -23.97 -6.96
CA LEU A 459 -11.17 -22.57 -7.29
C LEU A 459 -11.94 -22.10 -8.53
N ARG A 460 -12.76 -21.05 -8.35
CA ARG A 460 -13.59 -20.48 -9.43
C ARG A 460 -12.87 -19.33 -10.10
N VAL A 461 -12.84 -19.34 -11.43
CA VAL A 461 -12.19 -18.32 -12.26
C VAL A 461 -13.25 -17.59 -13.09
N PHE A 462 -13.23 -16.26 -13.03
CA PHE A 462 -14.12 -15.38 -13.76
C PHE A 462 -13.31 -14.52 -14.74
N LEU A 463 -13.69 -14.55 -16.01
CA LEU A 463 -13.17 -13.64 -17.03
C LEU A 463 -14.14 -12.47 -17.15
N LEU A 464 -13.64 -11.25 -17.01
CA LEU A 464 -14.46 -10.03 -17.14
C LEU A 464 -14.46 -9.48 -18.57
N ASP A 465 -13.65 -10.06 -19.47
CA ASP A 465 -13.62 -9.78 -20.90
C ASP A 465 -13.15 -11.00 -21.70
N ASP A 466 -13.48 -11.01 -23.00
CA ASP A 466 -13.16 -12.12 -23.90
C ASP A 466 -11.65 -12.21 -24.26
N ALA A 467 -10.92 -11.10 -24.25
CA ALA A 467 -9.49 -11.09 -24.58
C ALA A 467 -8.68 -11.83 -23.51
N SER A 468 -9.15 -11.82 -22.27
CA SER A 468 -8.56 -12.58 -21.15
C SER A 468 -8.57 -14.10 -21.31
N ALA A 469 -9.28 -14.64 -22.31
CA ALA A 469 -9.20 -16.06 -22.65
C ALA A 469 -7.91 -16.43 -23.43
N GLU A 470 -7.17 -15.46 -23.98
CA GLU A 470 -5.97 -15.70 -24.79
C GLU A 470 -4.88 -16.39 -23.96
N GLY A 471 -4.61 -17.66 -24.29
CA GLY A 471 -3.58 -18.46 -23.63
C GLY A 471 -3.84 -18.77 -22.15
N LEU A 472 -5.09 -18.65 -21.70
CA LEU A 472 -5.51 -19.07 -20.37
C LEU A 472 -5.42 -20.59 -20.23
N VAL A 473 -4.75 -21.06 -19.18
CA VAL A 473 -4.63 -22.48 -18.84
C VAL A 473 -5.14 -22.70 -17.41
N ILE A 474 -6.19 -23.49 -17.27
CA ILE A 474 -6.73 -23.93 -15.97
C ILE A 474 -6.67 -25.46 -15.94
N LYS A 475 -5.85 -26.05 -15.06
CA LYS A 475 -5.68 -27.52 -14.99
C LYS A 475 -5.35 -27.99 -13.57
N ASN A 476 -5.73 -29.22 -13.23
CA ASN A 476 -5.33 -29.89 -11.97
C ASN A 476 -5.62 -29.09 -10.69
N ASN A 477 -6.62 -28.21 -10.68
CA ASN A 477 -7.06 -27.54 -9.46
C ASN A 477 -8.06 -28.43 -8.74
N GLU A 478 -7.78 -28.80 -7.49
CA GLU A 478 -8.49 -29.87 -6.78
C GLU A 478 -9.15 -29.38 -5.49
N LEU A 479 -10.37 -29.85 -5.25
CA LEU A 479 -11.01 -29.76 -3.95
C LEU A 479 -10.59 -30.97 -3.10
N VAL A 480 -9.88 -30.73 -2.00
CA VAL A 480 -9.35 -31.77 -1.11
C VAL A 480 -10.08 -31.79 0.23
N SER A 481 -10.17 -32.95 0.89
CA SER A 481 -10.84 -33.07 2.20
C SER A 481 -10.02 -32.50 3.37
N ALA A 482 -8.70 -32.49 3.22
CA ALA A 482 -7.73 -31.98 4.19
C ALA A 482 -6.40 -31.77 3.48
N ILE A 483 -5.49 -31.05 4.12
CA ILE A 483 -4.10 -30.89 3.68
C ILE A 483 -3.24 -31.75 4.59
N GLU A 484 -2.38 -32.59 4.00
CA GLU A 484 -1.33 -33.26 4.76
C GLU A 484 -0.34 -32.20 5.27
N GLN A 485 -0.13 -32.13 6.59
CA GLN A 485 0.91 -31.29 7.15
C GLN A 485 2.25 -31.70 6.53
N ARG A 486 2.88 -30.77 5.80
CA ARG A 486 4.22 -30.93 5.24
C ARG A 486 5.28 -30.48 6.22
#